data_AF-A0A232ER52-F1
#
_entry.id   AF-A0A232ER52-F1
#
_cell.length_a   1.000
_cell.length_b   1.000
_cell.length_c   1.000
_cell.angle_alpha   90.00
_cell.angle_beta   90.00
_cell.angle_gamma   90.00
#
_symmetry.space_group_name_H-M   'P 1'
#
loop_
_entity.id
_entity.type
_entity.pdbx_description
1 polymer ?
#
loop_
_entity_poly.entity_id
_entity_poly.type
_entity_poly.pdbx_seq_one_letter_code
_entity_poly.pdbx_strand_id
1 'polypeptide(L)'
;MSDVELFELFYSSEIKNYIIEASQINGLQISVGELNTFVGILLLSSINIRNNQYEYWETDSLVNCPDISSAMSRNRFKEIKSKLKYSKPTDQNNIDKAWKVLEILQLFRNNIQQFGFFSTALSVAEMMVRFFGRTCLRHPHLVIHLNQFGLKSTGTVRRDRVKEKHVFQKKAPRGTYKVSHERNSGMNFVSVIDSKEVSILSTAAGARPITPDLVIHLNKFGLKSTGTVRSDRMCDRFKRGLYSFDSGWCESYHMSIANAVILKKPCKQDDEREMKTIELCKEVSREYLLKSRLDDLKSHRHE
;
A
#
# COMPACT_ATOMS: atom_id res chain seq x y z
N MET A 1 14.41 -22.33 -6.85
CA MET A 1 13.75 -21.50 -5.83
C MET A 1 12.27 -21.58 -6.10
N SER A 2 11.47 -21.97 -5.11
CA SER A 2 10.02 -22.02 -5.22
C SER A 2 9.40 -20.62 -5.21
N ASP A 3 8.14 -20.54 -5.63
CA ASP A 3 7.36 -19.29 -5.62
C ASP A 3 7.20 -18.70 -4.21
N VAL A 4 7.10 -19.58 -3.21
CA VAL A 4 7.02 -19.19 -1.80
C VAL A 4 8.37 -18.68 -1.30
N GLU A 5 9.47 -19.37 -1.63
CA GLU A 5 10.82 -18.92 -1.25
C GLU A 5 11.11 -17.54 -1.83
N LEU A 6 10.67 -17.28 -3.06
CA LEU A 6 10.81 -15.98 -3.72
C LEU A 6 10.03 -14.87 -3.03
N PHE A 7 8.81 -15.17 -2.57
CA PHE A 7 8.03 -14.26 -1.72
C PHE A 7 8.69 -14.02 -0.36
N GLU A 8 9.23 -15.07 0.25
CA GLU A 8 9.87 -15.04 1.57
C GLU A 8 11.23 -14.32 1.58
N LEU A 9 11.87 -14.09 0.43
CA LEU A 9 13.02 -13.16 0.34
C LEU A 9 12.64 -11.75 0.80
N PHE A 10 11.44 -11.29 0.44
CA PHE A 10 10.96 -9.95 0.78
C PHE A 10 10.15 -9.96 2.08
N TYR A 11 9.29 -10.96 2.27
CA TYR A 11 8.54 -11.17 3.51
C TYR A 11 9.27 -12.15 4.43
N SER A 12 10.46 -11.75 4.87
CA SER A 12 11.44 -12.62 5.53
C SER A 12 11.00 -13.12 6.89
N SER A 13 11.69 -14.15 7.36
CA SER A 13 11.53 -14.68 8.72
C SER A 13 11.81 -13.62 9.79
N GLU A 14 12.71 -12.66 9.56
CA GLU A 14 12.91 -11.56 10.53
C GLU A 14 11.66 -10.70 10.68
N ILE A 15 11.02 -10.34 9.57
CA ILE A 15 9.75 -9.59 9.57
C ILE A 15 8.68 -10.38 10.32
N LYS A 16 8.53 -11.69 10.01
CA LYS A 16 7.54 -12.56 10.66
C LYS A 16 7.79 -12.65 12.17
N ASN A 17 9.03 -12.91 12.58
CA ASN A 17 9.41 -13.05 13.98
C ASN A 17 9.19 -11.76 14.76
N TYR A 18 9.55 -10.61 14.19
CA TYR A 18 9.30 -9.32 14.81
C TYR A 18 7.81 -9.06 15.02
N ILE A 19 6.95 -9.37 14.03
CA ILE A 19 5.49 -9.21 14.14
C ILE A 19 4.94 -10.10 15.27
N ILE A 20 5.41 -11.35 15.34
CA ILE A 20 5.00 -12.30 16.39
C ILE A 20 5.39 -11.75 17.75
N GLU A 21 6.65 -11.34 17.94
CA GLU A 21 7.14 -10.80 19.21
C GLU A 21 6.38 -9.54 19.63
N ALA A 22 6.19 -8.59 18.70
CA ALA A 22 5.40 -7.38 18.96
C ALA A 22 3.95 -7.70 19.34
N SER A 23 3.37 -8.74 18.76
CA SER A 23 2.01 -9.18 19.05
C SER A 23 1.90 -9.92 20.38
N GLN A 24 2.90 -10.74 20.73
CA GLN A 24 2.98 -11.49 21.99
C GLN A 24 3.07 -10.55 23.19
N ILE A 25 3.91 -9.50 23.11
CA ILE A 25 4.03 -8.47 24.15
C ILE A 25 2.67 -7.78 24.42
N ASN A 26 1.78 -7.76 23.42
CA ASN A 26 0.46 -7.16 23.50
C ASN A 26 -0.68 -8.17 23.73
N GLY A 27 -0.37 -9.39 24.17
CA GLY A 27 -1.36 -10.38 24.58
C GLY A 27 -1.98 -11.19 23.42
N LEU A 28 -1.33 -11.23 22.24
CA LEU A 28 -1.68 -12.15 21.15
C LEU A 28 -0.59 -13.22 21.02
N GLN A 29 -0.89 -14.43 21.46
CA GLN A 29 -0.06 -15.60 21.16
C GLN A 29 -0.40 -16.11 19.77
N ILE A 30 0.60 -16.16 18.88
CA ILE A 30 0.46 -16.61 17.50
C ILE A 30 1.75 -17.31 17.06
N SER A 31 1.62 -18.44 16.36
CA SER A 31 2.77 -19.15 15.78
C SER A 31 3.14 -18.60 14.38
N VAL A 32 4.33 -18.95 13.88
CA VAL A 32 4.72 -18.64 12.49
C VAL A 32 3.75 -19.28 11.50
N GLY A 33 3.28 -20.51 11.79
CA GLY A 33 2.28 -21.21 10.98
C GLY A 33 0.97 -20.44 10.92
N GLU A 34 0.41 -20.02 12.06
CA GLU A 34 -0.82 -19.23 12.11
C GLU A 34 -0.67 -17.87 11.42
N LEU A 35 0.48 -17.21 11.57
CA LEU A 35 0.75 -15.94 10.88
C LEU A 35 0.82 -16.15 9.36
N ASN A 36 1.47 -17.22 8.89
CA ASN A 36 1.49 -17.57 7.48
C ASN A 36 0.06 -17.86 6.97
N THR A 37 -0.73 -18.65 7.69
CA THR A 37 -2.13 -18.92 7.36
C THR A 37 -2.94 -17.63 7.26
N PHE A 38 -2.79 -16.72 8.24
CA PHE A 38 -3.43 -15.42 8.23
C PHE A 38 -3.06 -14.59 6.98
N VAL A 39 -1.76 -14.52 6.65
CA VAL A 39 -1.27 -13.84 5.44
C VAL A 39 -1.80 -14.51 4.17
N GLY A 40 -1.87 -15.84 4.12
CA GLY A 40 -2.43 -16.62 3.01
C GLY A 40 -3.92 -16.29 2.78
N ILE A 41 -4.71 -16.12 3.85
CA ILE A 41 -6.10 -15.66 3.76
C ILE A 41 -6.17 -14.23 3.20
N LEU A 42 -5.28 -13.31 3.62
CA LEU A 42 -5.24 -11.94 3.09
C LEU A 42 -4.90 -11.94 1.59
N LEU A 43 -3.92 -12.75 1.17
CA LEU A 43 -3.55 -12.88 -0.24
C LEU A 43 -4.69 -13.51 -1.08
N LEU A 44 -5.35 -14.55 -0.58
CA LEU A 44 -6.47 -15.18 -1.29
C LEU A 44 -7.71 -14.25 -1.36
N SER A 45 -8.03 -13.54 -0.29
CA SER A 45 -9.13 -12.57 -0.28
C SER A 45 -8.86 -11.33 -1.15
N SER A 46 -7.59 -11.03 -1.45
CA SER A 46 -7.22 -9.98 -2.41
C SER A 46 -7.55 -10.34 -3.87
N ILE A 47 -7.67 -11.63 -4.20
CA ILE A 47 -8.05 -12.14 -5.53
C ILE A 47 -9.50 -12.62 -5.61
N ASN A 48 -10.02 -13.20 -4.52
CA ASN A 48 -11.40 -13.69 -4.40
C ASN A 48 -12.24 -12.64 -3.67
N ILE A 49 -12.39 -11.45 -4.25
CA ILE A 49 -13.03 -10.31 -3.57
C ILE A 49 -14.52 -10.58 -3.32
N ARG A 50 -14.93 -10.42 -2.06
CA ARG A 50 -16.32 -10.54 -1.58
C ARG A 50 -16.85 -9.21 -1.06
N ASN A 51 -18.18 -9.08 -0.99
CA ASN A 51 -18.82 -7.88 -0.45
C ASN A 51 -18.61 -7.79 1.06
N ASN A 52 -18.73 -8.94 1.74
CA ASN A 52 -18.47 -9.06 3.16
C ASN A 52 -17.37 -10.11 3.40
N GLN A 53 -16.35 -9.76 4.19
CA GLN A 53 -15.27 -10.68 4.55
C GLN A 53 -15.76 -11.93 5.27
N TYR A 54 -16.92 -11.90 5.94
CA TYR A 54 -17.43 -13.07 6.66
C TYR A 54 -18.00 -14.13 5.72
N GLU A 55 -18.28 -13.78 4.46
CA GLU A 55 -18.76 -14.70 3.43
C GLU A 55 -17.83 -15.91 3.23
N TYR A 56 -16.52 -15.76 3.43
CA TYR A 56 -15.57 -16.87 3.32
C TYR A 56 -15.84 -18.02 4.31
N TRP A 57 -16.52 -17.73 5.44
CA TRP A 57 -16.84 -18.68 6.50
C TRP A 57 -18.35 -18.97 6.61
N GLU A 58 -19.16 -18.62 5.61
CA GLU A 58 -20.58 -18.94 5.60
C GLU A 58 -20.82 -20.45 5.47
N THR A 59 -21.99 -20.92 5.89
CA THR A 59 -22.35 -22.34 5.78
C THR A 59 -22.84 -22.72 4.37
N ASP A 60 -23.35 -21.75 3.61
CA ASP A 60 -23.80 -21.95 2.24
C ASP A 60 -22.62 -22.33 1.33
N SER A 61 -22.70 -23.50 0.69
CA SER A 61 -21.65 -24.03 -0.19
C SER A 61 -21.37 -23.18 -1.42
N LEU A 62 -22.32 -22.33 -1.85
CA LEU A 62 -22.14 -21.39 -2.96
C LEU A 62 -21.32 -20.16 -2.57
N VAL A 63 -21.31 -19.82 -1.27
CA VAL A 63 -20.68 -18.61 -0.74
C VAL A 63 -19.37 -18.93 -0.02
N ASN A 64 -19.34 -20.03 0.73
CA ASN A 64 -18.19 -20.49 1.49
C ASN A 64 -16.94 -20.60 0.61
N CYS A 65 -15.77 -20.29 1.19
CA CYS A 65 -14.49 -20.65 0.61
C CYS A 65 -13.85 -21.77 1.45
N PRO A 66 -13.96 -23.05 1.04
CA PRO A 66 -13.47 -24.17 1.83
C PRO A 66 -11.99 -24.06 2.19
N ASP A 67 -11.19 -23.48 1.29
CA ASP A 67 -9.76 -23.25 1.52
C ASP A 67 -9.47 -22.28 2.66
N ILE A 68 -10.31 -21.28 2.88
CA ILE A 68 -10.18 -20.33 3.98
C ILE A 68 -10.82 -20.90 5.25
N SER A 69 -12.05 -21.42 5.13
CA SER A 69 -12.83 -21.85 6.29
C SER A 69 -12.24 -23.06 7.00
N SER A 70 -11.57 -23.96 6.27
CA SER A 70 -10.83 -25.10 6.85
C SER A 70 -9.46 -24.73 7.41
N ALA A 71 -8.81 -23.67 6.91
CA ALA A 71 -7.45 -23.32 7.33
C ALA A 71 -7.41 -22.50 8.63
N MET A 72 -8.42 -21.67 8.89
CA MET A 72 -8.52 -20.89 10.12
C MET A 72 -9.96 -20.58 10.46
N SER A 73 -10.36 -20.69 11.73
CA SER A 73 -11.71 -20.32 12.14
C SER A 73 -11.96 -18.80 12.01
N ARG A 74 -13.22 -18.43 11.74
CA ARG A 74 -13.65 -17.01 11.65
C ARG A 74 -13.29 -16.22 12.90
N ASN A 75 -13.44 -16.84 14.08
CA ASN A 75 -13.18 -16.18 15.36
C ASN A 75 -11.68 -15.96 15.56
N ARG A 76 -10.85 -16.95 15.21
CA ARG A 76 -9.40 -16.80 15.28
C ARG A 76 -8.88 -15.75 14.31
N PHE A 77 -9.39 -15.72 13.08
CA PHE A 77 -9.08 -14.67 12.11
C PHE A 77 -9.43 -13.27 12.64
N LYS A 78 -10.61 -13.10 13.25
CA LYS A 78 -11.02 -11.83 13.88
C LYS A 78 -10.10 -11.44 15.03
N GLU A 79 -9.73 -12.40 15.87
CA GLU A 79 -8.83 -12.16 17.01
C GLU A 79 -7.47 -11.67 16.51
N ILE A 80 -6.82 -12.44 15.63
CA ILE A 80 -5.52 -12.07 15.05
C ILE A 80 -5.64 -10.69 14.41
N LYS A 81 -6.63 -10.47 13.53
CA LYS A 81 -6.84 -9.19 12.85
C LYS A 81 -6.94 -8.00 13.81
N SER A 82 -7.58 -8.16 14.97
CA SER A 82 -7.79 -7.06 15.92
C SER A 82 -6.61 -6.81 16.85
N LYS A 83 -5.83 -7.85 17.16
CA LYS A 83 -4.74 -7.78 18.13
C LYS A 83 -3.34 -7.75 17.51
N LEU A 84 -3.18 -8.06 16.22
CA LEU A 84 -1.88 -8.06 15.54
C LEU A 84 -1.20 -6.70 15.68
N LYS A 85 0.03 -6.70 16.18
CA LYS A 85 0.84 -5.50 16.37
C LYS A 85 2.10 -5.58 15.53
N TYR A 86 2.64 -4.40 15.29
CA TYR A 86 3.77 -4.23 14.41
C TYR A 86 4.84 -3.27 14.92
N SER A 87 4.76 -2.98 16.21
CA SER A 87 5.71 -2.19 16.95
C SER A 87 5.72 -2.70 18.38
N LYS A 88 6.90 -2.80 18.96
CA LYS A 88 7.07 -3.10 20.36
C LYS A 88 6.93 -1.80 21.18
N PRO A 89 6.61 -1.89 22.48
CA PRO A 89 6.61 -0.72 23.35
C PRO A 89 7.97 0.01 23.39
N THR A 90 9.07 -0.72 23.20
CA THR A 90 10.44 -0.17 23.13
C THR A 90 10.68 0.74 21.93
N ASP A 91 9.89 0.59 20.87
CA ASP A 91 10.07 1.33 19.62
C ASP A 91 9.35 2.68 19.65
N GLN A 92 8.70 2.99 20.78
CA GLN A 92 7.96 4.22 20.95
C GLN A 92 8.90 5.42 20.80
N ASN A 93 8.63 6.23 19.78
CA ASN A 93 9.35 7.46 19.52
C ASN A 93 8.37 8.63 19.43
N ASN A 94 8.51 9.59 20.35
CA ASN A 94 7.62 10.76 20.40
C ASN A 94 7.93 11.80 19.29
N ILE A 95 9.08 11.68 18.62
CA ILE A 95 9.51 12.55 17.53
C ILE A 95 8.98 12.00 16.19
N ASP A 96 9.23 10.72 15.92
CA ASP A 96 8.82 10.10 14.67
C ASP A 96 7.35 9.65 14.71
N LYS A 97 6.47 10.35 14.00
CA LYS A 97 5.03 10.02 13.92
C LYS A 97 4.73 8.66 13.27
N ALA A 98 5.68 8.09 12.53
CA ALA A 98 5.58 6.79 11.87
C ALA A 98 6.25 5.65 12.67
N TRP A 99 6.69 5.89 13.90
CA TRP A 99 7.42 4.90 14.73
C TRP A 99 6.73 3.52 14.81
N LYS A 100 5.39 3.49 14.81
CA LYS A 100 4.58 2.26 14.89
C LYS A 100 4.77 1.30 13.70
N VAL A 101 5.36 1.77 12.61
CA VAL A 101 5.60 0.97 11.41
C VAL A 101 7.05 1.02 10.96
N LEU A 102 7.86 1.86 11.60
CA LEU A 102 9.20 2.21 11.15
C LEU A 102 10.11 0.99 11.08
N GLU A 103 10.16 0.19 12.14
CA GLU A 103 11.10 -0.93 12.26
C GLU A 103 10.89 -1.95 11.13
N ILE A 104 9.65 -2.28 10.83
CA ILE A 104 9.37 -3.21 9.75
C ILE A 104 9.58 -2.58 8.38
N LEU A 105 9.28 -1.29 8.21
CA LEU A 105 9.67 -0.61 6.98
C LEU A 105 11.19 -0.64 6.77
N GLN A 106 11.99 -0.59 7.85
CA GLN A 106 13.44 -0.74 7.78
C GLN A 106 13.84 -2.17 7.42
N LEU A 107 13.29 -3.20 8.09
CA LEU A 107 13.53 -4.60 7.73
C LEU A 107 13.17 -4.88 6.27
N PHE A 108 12.01 -4.41 5.84
CA PHE A 108 11.54 -4.58 4.46
C PHE A 108 12.41 -3.82 3.45
N ARG A 109 12.86 -2.60 3.79
CA ARG A 109 13.81 -1.85 2.99
C ARG A 109 15.12 -2.61 2.83
N ASN A 110 15.65 -3.20 3.91
CA ASN A 110 16.89 -3.97 3.86
C ASN A 110 16.74 -5.18 2.91
N ASN A 111 15.61 -5.88 2.98
CA ASN A 111 15.30 -6.98 2.07
C ASN A 111 15.23 -6.51 0.60
N ILE A 112 14.58 -5.38 0.33
CA ILE A 112 14.55 -4.79 -1.03
C ILE A 112 15.95 -4.38 -1.49
N GLN A 113 16.78 -3.81 -0.62
CA GLN A 113 18.14 -3.42 -0.99
C GLN A 113 19.03 -4.63 -1.28
N GLN A 114 18.82 -5.73 -0.56
CA GLN A 114 19.59 -6.96 -0.72
C GLN A 114 19.16 -7.77 -1.96
N PHE A 115 17.85 -7.93 -2.16
CA PHE A 115 17.30 -8.85 -3.18
C PHE A 115 16.60 -8.15 -4.35
N GLY A 116 16.38 -6.84 -4.25
CA GLY A 116 15.70 -6.06 -5.29
C GLY A 116 16.48 -6.00 -6.59
N PHE A 117 15.74 -5.99 -7.71
CA PHE A 117 16.33 -5.82 -9.03
C PHE A 117 16.50 -4.32 -9.34
N PHE A 118 17.74 -3.86 -9.44
CA PHE A 118 18.06 -2.48 -9.80
C PHE A 118 18.54 -2.39 -11.25
N SER A 119 17.99 -1.42 -11.99
CA SER A 119 18.40 -1.08 -13.35
C SER A 119 19.16 0.25 -13.36
N THR A 120 19.95 0.49 -14.40
CA THR A 120 20.65 1.76 -14.64
C THR A 120 19.70 2.93 -14.84
N ALA A 121 18.45 2.67 -15.28
CA ALA A 121 17.39 3.66 -15.35
C ALA A 121 16.37 3.45 -14.22
N LEU A 122 16.30 4.41 -13.30
CA LEU A 122 15.36 4.38 -12.17
C LEU A 122 14.27 5.45 -12.36
N SER A 123 13.03 5.10 -11.99
CA SER A 123 11.90 6.02 -11.95
C SER A 123 11.42 6.15 -10.52
N VAL A 124 11.32 7.39 -10.02
CA VAL A 124 10.81 7.69 -8.68
C VAL A 124 9.40 8.26 -8.80
N ALA A 125 8.47 7.69 -8.04
CA ALA A 125 7.07 8.12 -8.02
C ALA A 125 6.48 7.97 -6.62
N GLU A 126 5.40 8.71 -6.36
CA GLU A 126 4.64 8.61 -5.12
C GLU A 126 3.50 7.60 -5.27
N MET A 127 3.32 6.73 -4.27
CA MET A 127 2.14 5.88 -4.16
C MET A 127 1.27 6.35 -3.00
N MET A 128 0.00 6.62 -3.25
CA MET A 128 -0.95 6.92 -2.19
C MET A 128 -1.68 5.67 -1.72
N VAL A 129 -1.63 5.39 -0.42
CA VAL A 129 -2.45 4.37 0.22
C VAL A 129 -3.72 5.01 0.77
N ARG A 130 -4.89 4.47 0.39
CA ARG A 130 -6.18 4.99 0.88
C ARG A 130 -6.36 4.59 2.34
N PHE A 131 -6.41 5.58 3.23
CA PHE A 131 -6.71 5.38 4.66
C PHE A 131 -7.87 6.29 5.10
N PHE A 132 -8.86 5.71 5.77
CA PHE A 132 -10.02 6.45 6.30
C PHE A 132 -9.91 6.75 7.80
N GLY A 133 -8.96 6.14 8.52
CA GLY A 133 -8.71 6.37 9.94
C GLY A 133 -8.03 7.71 10.24
N ARG A 134 -8.11 8.16 11.49
CA ARG A 134 -7.47 9.40 11.96
C ARG A 134 -5.96 9.20 12.04
N THR A 135 -5.20 9.87 11.17
CA THR A 135 -3.73 9.90 11.23
C THR A 135 -3.23 11.31 10.95
N CYS A 136 -2.12 11.67 11.58
CA CYS A 136 -1.37 12.89 11.33
C CYS A 136 -0.54 12.83 10.04
N LEU A 137 -0.43 11.65 9.41
CA LEU A 137 0.27 11.40 8.15
C LEU A 137 -0.59 11.71 6.90
N ARG A 138 -1.71 12.44 7.06
CA ARG A 138 -2.51 12.89 5.93
C ARG A 138 -1.80 14.07 5.23
N HIS A 139 -1.89 14.08 3.91
CA HIS A 139 -1.08 14.90 3.00
C HIS A 139 -1.54 16.37 2.90
N PRO A 140 -0.90 17.28 3.67
CA PRO A 140 -0.34 18.53 3.13
C PRO A 140 1.18 18.70 3.30
N HIS A 141 1.80 17.95 4.22
CA HIS A 141 3.21 18.17 4.61
C HIS A 141 4.24 17.72 3.56
N LEU A 142 3.88 16.82 2.64
CA LEU A 142 4.81 16.31 1.62
C LEU A 142 5.27 17.41 0.65
N VAL A 143 4.37 18.31 0.24
CA VAL A 143 4.70 19.44 -0.64
C VAL A 143 5.68 20.41 0.02
N ILE A 144 5.50 20.65 1.32
CA ILE A 144 6.39 21.49 2.13
C ILE A 144 7.77 20.83 2.29
N HIS A 145 7.78 19.52 2.53
CA HIS A 145 9.01 18.75 2.73
C HIS A 145 9.86 18.67 1.44
N LEU A 146 9.23 18.43 0.28
CA LEU A 146 9.91 18.44 -1.01
C LEU A 146 10.59 19.79 -1.28
N ASN A 147 9.94 20.91 -0.91
CA ASN A 147 10.52 22.25 -1.07
C ASN A 147 11.74 22.49 -0.17
N GLN A 148 11.73 21.97 1.07
CA GLN A 148 12.87 22.03 1.98
C GLN A 148 14.10 21.29 1.45
N PHE A 149 13.89 20.23 0.65
CA PHE A 149 14.95 19.51 -0.06
C PHE A 149 15.31 20.13 -1.43
N GLY A 150 14.79 21.32 -1.76
CA GLY A 150 15.04 21.99 -3.03
C GLY A 150 14.30 21.40 -4.24
N LEU A 151 13.39 20.45 -4.00
CA LEU A 151 12.57 19.82 -5.03
C LEU A 151 11.26 20.59 -5.20
N LYS A 152 11.12 21.23 -6.35
CA LYS A 152 9.92 21.98 -6.74
C LYS A 152 8.79 21.01 -7.08
N SER A 153 7.64 21.13 -6.43
CA SER A 153 6.49 20.23 -6.64
C SER A 153 5.18 21.00 -6.80
N THR A 154 4.22 20.39 -7.51
CA THR A 154 2.87 20.94 -7.72
C THR A 154 1.84 19.82 -7.62
N GLY A 155 0.78 20.02 -6.86
CA GLY A 155 -0.25 18.99 -6.64
C GLY A 155 -1.61 19.56 -6.26
N THR A 156 -2.67 18.81 -6.59
CA THR A 156 -4.04 19.14 -6.19
C THR A 156 -4.28 18.77 -4.73
N VAL A 157 -4.94 19.64 -3.97
CA VAL A 157 -5.23 19.42 -2.54
C VAL A 157 -6.72 19.56 -2.29
N ARG A 158 -7.25 18.72 -1.40
CA ARG A 158 -8.67 18.81 -1.03
C ARG A 158 -8.89 19.97 -0.05
N ARG A 159 -10.00 20.69 -0.25
CA ARG A 159 -10.35 21.90 0.52
C ARG A 159 -10.47 21.68 2.03
N ASP A 160 -10.86 20.48 2.46
CA ASP A 160 -10.96 20.09 3.87
C ASP A 160 -9.59 19.89 4.55
N ARG A 161 -8.50 19.87 3.77
CA ARG A 161 -7.14 19.55 4.25
C ARG A 161 -6.23 20.77 4.37
N VAL A 162 -6.72 21.96 4.06
CA VAL A 162 -5.97 23.21 4.11
C VAL A 162 -6.60 24.14 5.14
N LYS A 163 -5.77 24.79 5.96
CA LYS A 163 -6.23 25.77 6.97
C LYS A 163 -6.82 27.01 6.29
N GLU A 164 -6.18 27.44 5.22
CA GLU A 164 -6.63 28.55 4.39
C GLU A 164 -7.72 28.11 3.40
N LYS A 165 -8.77 28.92 3.29
CA LYS A 165 -9.93 28.61 2.45
C LYS A 165 -10.23 29.78 1.52
N HIS A 166 -10.15 29.54 0.22
CA HIS A 166 -10.68 30.48 -0.76
C HIS A 166 -12.20 30.36 -0.82
N VAL A 167 -12.89 31.49 -0.91
CA VAL A 167 -14.36 31.54 -1.07
C VAL A 167 -14.66 32.14 -2.43
N PHE A 168 -15.40 31.41 -3.26
CA PHE A 168 -15.88 31.89 -4.55
C PHE A 168 -17.37 32.26 -4.46
N GLN A 169 -17.81 33.17 -5.32
CA GLN A 169 -19.23 33.43 -5.50
C GLN A 169 -19.91 32.21 -6.15
N LYS A 170 -21.17 31.93 -5.81
CA LYS A 170 -21.91 30.72 -6.27
C LYS A 170 -22.02 30.57 -7.80
N LYS A 171 -21.79 31.64 -8.57
CA LYS A 171 -21.82 31.66 -10.05
C LYS A 171 -20.50 32.19 -10.65
N ALA A 172 -19.37 31.97 -9.99
CA ALA A 172 -18.08 32.38 -10.54
C ALA A 172 -17.85 31.74 -11.92
N PRO A 173 -17.44 32.50 -12.94
CA PRO A 173 -17.20 31.96 -14.28
C PRO A 173 -16.02 30.98 -14.25
N ARG A 174 -16.06 30.00 -15.15
CA ARG A 174 -14.97 29.05 -15.38
C ARG A 174 -13.67 29.80 -15.67
N GLY A 175 -12.58 29.41 -15.03
CA GLY A 175 -11.27 30.08 -15.09
C GLY A 175 -11.05 31.13 -14.00
N THR A 176 -12.05 31.43 -13.17
CA THR A 176 -11.83 32.30 -11.99
C THR A 176 -10.87 31.63 -11.02
N TYR A 177 -9.85 32.36 -10.58
CA TYR A 177 -8.86 31.82 -9.64
C TYR A 177 -8.57 32.79 -8.49
N LYS A 178 -8.11 32.23 -7.37
CA LYS A 178 -7.61 32.94 -6.20
C LYS A 178 -6.28 32.34 -5.79
N VAL A 179 -5.38 33.19 -5.31
CA VAL A 179 -4.04 32.76 -4.87
C VAL A 179 -3.74 33.33 -3.51
N SER A 180 -3.20 32.47 -2.65
CA SER A 180 -2.58 32.83 -1.39
C SER A 180 -1.14 32.37 -1.40
N HIS A 181 -0.25 33.22 -0.90
CA HIS A 181 1.18 32.93 -0.85
C HIS A 181 1.63 32.86 0.61
N GLU A 182 2.14 31.71 1.03
CA GLU A 182 2.74 31.54 2.35
C GLU A 182 4.23 31.87 2.29
N ARG A 183 4.62 33.03 2.86
CA ARG A 183 5.98 33.56 2.76
C ARG A 183 7.05 32.68 3.43
N ASN A 184 6.69 31.97 4.49
CA ASN A 184 7.65 31.15 5.26
C ASN A 184 7.99 29.82 4.55
N SER A 185 7.05 29.25 3.80
CA SER A 185 7.21 27.95 3.12
C SER A 185 7.50 28.08 1.63
N GLY A 186 7.44 29.29 1.05
CA GLY A 186 7.57 29.52 -0.39
C GLY A 186 6.46 28.88 -1.22
N MET A 187 5.32 28.59 -0.58
CA MET A 187 4.23 27.79 -1.15
C MET A 187 3.10 28.69 -1.66
N ASN A 188 2.68 28.44 -2.90
CA ASN A 188 1.50 29.04 -3.51
C ASN A 188 0.30 28.11 -3.35
N PHE A 189 -0.75 28.60 -2.70
CA PHE A 189 -2.05 27.96 -2.69
C PHE A 189 -2.96 28.64 -3.71
N VAL A 190 -3.39 27.90 -4.73
CA VAL A 190 -4.21 28.39 -5.83
C VAL A 190 -5.52 27.61 -5.86
N SER A 191 -6.67 28.29 -5.75
CA SER A 191 -7.95 27.67 -6.09
C SER A 191 -8.45 28.20 -7.42
N VAL A 192 -8.96 27.31 -8.28
CA VAL A 192 -9.52 27.62 -9.60
C VAL A 192 -10.93 27.03 -9.72
N ILE A 193 -11.83 27.78 -10.33
CA ILE A 193 -13.17 27.32 -10.72
C ILE A 193 -13.09 26.72 -12.12
N ASP A 194 -13.19 25.40 -12.22
CA ASP A 194 -13.42 24.72 -13.49
C ASP A 194 -14.92 24.34 -13.60
N SER A 195 -15.24 23.04 -13.64
CA SER A 195 -16.59 22.51 -13.45
C SER A 195 -16.99 22.50 -11.97
N LYS A 196 -16.00 22.42 -11.08
CA LYS A 196 -16.07 22.55 -9.62
C LYS A 196 -14.80 23.27 -9.14
N GLU A 197 -14.77 23.72 -7.89
CA GLU A 197 -13.56 24.29 -7.29
C GLU A 197 -12.47 23.23 -7.16
N VAL A 198 -11.29 23.53 -7.68
CA VAL A 198 -10.08 22.72 -7.56
C VAL A 198 -9.02 23.56 -6.86
N SER A 199 -8.46 23.04 -5.76
CA SER A 199 -7.38 23.68 -5.04
C SER A 199 -6.04 22.99 -5.34
N ILE A 200 -4.98 23.79 -5.48
CA ILE A 200 -3.64 23.40 -5.91
C ILE A 200 -2.62 24.01 -4.95
N LEU A 201 -1.61 23.24 -4.54
CA LEU A 201 -0.40 23.74 -3.89
C LEU A 201 0.77 23.63 -4.87
N SER A 202 1.56 24.70 -5.00
CA SER A 202 2.76 24.70 -5.83
C SER A 202 3.91 25.44 -5.14
N THR A 203 5.08 24.82 -5.14
CA THR A 203 6.37 25.45 -4.80
C THR A 203 7.24 25.66 -6.04
N ALA A 204 6.73 25.24 -7.21
CA ALA A 204 7.41 25.26 -8.49
C ALA A 204 7.02 26.45 -9.37
N ALA A 205 5.76 26.87 -9.33
CA ALA A 205 5.17 27.85 -10.23
C ALA A 205 4.44 28.96 -9.46
N GLY A 206 4.49 30.18 -10.01
CA GLY A 206 3.87 31.37 -9.43
C GLY A 206 2.38 31.53 -9.76
N ALA A 207 1.77 32.58 -9.21
CA ALA A 207 0.33 32.89 -9.25
C ALA A 207 -0.27 33.23 -10.64
N ARG A 208 0.55 33.33 -11.68
CA ARG A 208 0.10 33.70 -13.04
C ARG A 208 0.14 32.47 -13.95
N PRO A 209 -1.01 31.86 -14.29
CA PRO A 209 -1.08 30.94 -15.40
C PRO A 209 -1.10 31.79 -16.67
N ILE A 210 0.05 31.99 -17.30
CA ILE A 210 0.04 32.46 -18.68
C ILE A 210 -0.38 31.24 -19.50
N THR A 211 -1.69 31.11 -19.73
CA THR A 211 -2.32 30.29 -20.78
C THR A 211 -1.99 28.77 -20.76
N PRO A 212 -2.55 27.92 -21.65
CA PRO A 212 -2.45 26.44 -21.62
C PRO A 212 -1.03 25.84 -21.76
N ASP A 213 0.01 26.64 -21.51
CA ASP A 213 1.40 26.33 -21.78
C ASP A 213 1.90 25.12 -21.01
N LEU A 214 1.37 24.81 -19.82
CA LEU A 214 1.76 23.58 -19.12
C LEU A 214 1.39 22.31 -19.92
N VAL A 215 0.23 22.31 -20.58
CA VAL A 215 -0.24 21.18 -21.41
C VAL A 215 0.44 21.18 -22.77
N ILE A 216 0.69 22.36 -23.35
CA ILE A 216 1.36 22.53 -24.65
C ILE A 216 2.87 22.22 -24.56
N HIS A 217 3.53 22.59 -23.45
CA HIS A 217 4.95 22.35 -23.22
C HIS A 217 5.22 20.86 -23.04
N LEU A 218 4.37 20.14 -22.29
CA LEU A 218 4.43 18.68 -22.19
C LEU A 218 4.27 18.00 -23.56
N ASN A 219 3.37 18.50 -24.41
CA ASN A 219 3.18 17.95 -25.76
C ASN A 219 4.37 18.25 -26.71
N LYS A 220 5.02 19.42 -26.58
CA LYS A 220 6.20 19.82 -27.39
C LYS A 220 7.46 19.01 -27.10
N PHE A 221 7.62 18.44 -25.91
CA PHE A 221 8.73 17.53 -25.57
C PHE A 221 8.48 16.07 -26.00
N GLY A 222 7.50 15.82 -26.87
CA GLY A 222 7.21 14.47 -27.37
C GLY A 222 6.56 13.53 -26.36
N LEU A 223 6.19 14.04 -25.17
CA LEU A 223 5.35 13.32 -24.22
C LEU A 223 3.91 13.31 -24.76
N LYS A 224 3.66 12.48 -25.78
CA LYS A 224 2.35 11.82 -25.92
C LYS A 224 2.09 11.21 -24.54
N SER A 225 0.91 11.43 -23.97
CA SER A 225 0.53 10.84 -22.69
C SER A 225 0.60 9.31 -22.76
N THR A 226 1.80 8.76 -22.61
CA THR A 226 2.08 7.36 -22.40
C THR A 226 1.87 7.19 -20.92
N GLY A 227 0.65 6.78 -20.57
CA GLY A 227 0.39 6.29 -19.23
C GLY A 227 1.32 5.11 -19.01
N THR A 228 2.43 5.33 -18.32
CA THR A 228 3.25 4.27 -17.75
C THR A 228 2.31 3.40 -16.93
N VAL A 229 2.40 2.08 -17.07
CA VAL A 229 1.61 1.13 -16.27
C VAL A 229 2.05 1.26 -14.82
N ARG A 230 1.40 2.21 -14.18
CA ARG A 230 1.39 2.57 -12.77
C ARG A 230 1.32 1.32 -11.89
N SER A 231 2.28 1.12 -10.98
CA SER A 231 2.25 0.02 -10.00
C SER A 231 1.00 0.10 -9.10
N ASP A 232 0.48 1.31 -8.89
CA ASP A 232 -0.82 1.56 -8.28
C ASP A 232 -1.99 0.92 -9.06
N ARG A 233 -1.90 0.73 -10.39
CA ARG A 233 -2.92 -0.03 -11.16
C ARG A 233 -2.80 -1.55 -10.97
N MET A 234 -1.60 -2.06 -10.69
CA MET A 234 -1.45 -3.48 -10.31
C MET A 234 -2.05 -3.70 -8.92
N CYS A 235 -1.71 -2.85 -7.94
CA CYS A 235 -2.26 -2.94 -6.58
C CYS A 235 -3.76 -2.57 -6.50
N ASP A 236 -4.29 -1.66 -7.32
CA ASP A 236 -5.71 -1.25 -7.28
C ASP A 236 -6.70 -2.37 -7.62
N ARG A 237 -6.28 -3.42 -8.36
CA ARG A 237 -7.11 -4.61 -8.54
C ARG A 237 -7.25 -5.42 -7.24
N PHE A 238 -6.17 -5.53 -6.47
CA PHE A 238 -6.13 -6.27 -5.20
C PHE A 238 -6.77 -5.49 -4.03
N LYS A 239 -6.77 -4.15 -4.11
CA LYS A 239 -7.26 -3.26 -3.05
C LYS A 239 -8.78 -3.27 -2.83
N ARG A 240 -9.58 -3.84 -3.75
CA ARG A 240 -11.04 -3.69 -3.72
C ARG A 240 -11.76 -4.49 -2.62
N GLY A 241 -11.14 -5.54 -2.07
CA GLY A 241 -11.74 -6.40 -1.02
C GLY A 241 -11.29 -6.13 0.42
N LEU A 242 -10.29 -5.25 0.63
CA LEU A 242 -9.63 -5.07 1.95
C LEU A 242 -9.85 -3.69 2.58
N TYR A 243 -10.87 -2.94 2.16
CA TYR A 243 -11.13 -1.57 2.63
C TYR A 243 -11.56 -1.43 4.11
N SER A 244 -11.41 -2.48 4.93
CA SER A 244 -11.62 -2.44 6.37
C SER A 244 -10.35 -2.72 7.21
N PHE A 245 -9.18 -2.88 6.59
CA PHE A 245 -7.95 -3.24 7.30
C PHE A 245 -7.08 -2.00 7.51
N ASP A 246 -6.58 -1.80 8.72
CA ASP A 246 -5.72 -0.67 9.11
C ASP A 246 -4.55 -0.52 8.11
N SER A 247 -4.63 0.53 7.30
CA SER A 247 -4.08 0.52 5.94
C SER A 247 -2.59 0.88 5.84
N GLY A 248 -1.82 0.71 6.91
CA GLY A 248 -0.36 0.83 6.85
C GLY A 248 0.32 -0.47 6.41
N TRP A 249 -0.27 -1.59 6.81
CA TRP A 249 0.37 -2.91 6.77
C TRP A 249 -0.05 -3.80 5.62
N CYS A 250 -1.15 -3.43 4.97
CA CYS A 250 -1.65 -4.19 3.85
C CYS A 250 -0.71 -4.16 2.63
N GLU A 251 0.33 -3.33 2.61
CA GLU A 251 1.21 -3.20 1.45
C GLU A 251 2.44 -4.10 1.52
N SER A 252 2.98 -4.49 2.68
CA SER A 252 4.26 -5.21 2.73
C SER A 252 4.18 -6.56 2.01
N TYR A 253 3.14 -7.36 2.27
CA TYR A 253 2.93 -8.63 1.54
C TYR A 253 2.57 -8.43 0.06
N HIS A 254 1.82 -7.38 -0.31
CA HIS A 254 1.57 -7.07 -1.73
C HIS A 254 2.85 -6.62 -2.45
N MET A 255 3.69 -5.82 -1.79
CA MET A 255 4.99 -5.39 -2.30
C MET A 255 5.96 -6.57 -2.40
N SER A 256 5.92 -7.51 -1.45
CA SER A 256 6.69 -8.76 -1.55
C SER A 256 6.29 -9.56 -2.78
N ILE A 257 4.98 -9.73 -3.05
CA ILE A 257 4.51 -10.39 -4.27
C ILE A 257 4.99 -9.62 -5.52
N ALA A 258 4.86 -8.29 -5.54
CA ALA A 258 5.26 -7.50 -6.69
C ALA A 258 6.77 -7.63 -6.97
N ASN A 259 7.60 -7.52 -5.94
CA ASN A 259 9.06 -7.67 -6.06
C ASN A 259 9.46 -9.10 -6.42
N ALA A 260 8.78 -10.11 -5.87
CA ALA A 260 8.99 -11.51 -6.24
C ALA A 260 8.68 -11.75 -7.72
N VAL A 261 7.54 -11.24 -8.23
CA VAL A 261 7.24 -11.32 -9.68
C VAL A 261 8.31 -10.63 -10.51
N ILE A 262 8.77 -9.44 -10.11
CA ILE A 262 9.84 -8.71 -10.83
C ILE A 262 11.13 -9.54 -10.87
N LEU A 263 11.52 -10.13 -9.72
CA LEU A 263 12.74 -10.93 -9.63
C LEU A 263 12.65 -12.22 -10.43
N LYS A 264 11.46 -12.78 -10.62
CA LYS A 264 11.24 -13.99 -11.43
C LYS A 264 11.40 -13.74 -12.94
N LYS A 265 11.08 -12.53 -13.41
CA LYS A 265 11.11 -12.19 -14.86
C LYS A 265 12.45 -12.51 -15.54
N PRO A 266 13.62 -12.09 -15.02
CA PRO A 266 14.91 -12.41 -15.65
C PRO A 266 15.31 -13.88 -15.53
N CYS A 267 14.74 -14.65 -14.59
CA CYS A 267 15.05 -16.07 -14.40
C CYS A 267 14.28 -17.01 -15.35
N LYS A 268 13.45 -16.44 -16.22
CA LYS A 268 12.56 -17.16 -17.11
C LYS A 268 13.33 -17.77 -18.30
N GLN A 269 13.04 -19.02 -18.66
CA GLN A 269 13.51 -19.60 -19.92
C GLN A 269 12.65 -19.09 -21.10
N ASP A 270 13.21 -19.07 -22.31
CA ASP A 270 12.59 -18.44 -23.49
C ASP A 270 11.16 -18.95 -23.76
N ASP A 271 10.89 -20.23 -23.48
CA ASP A 271 9.62 -20.91 -23.74
C ASP A 271 8.58 -20.81 -22.60
N GLU A 272 8.95 -20.32 -21.42
CA GLU A 272 8.02 -20.26 -20.29
C GLU A 272 6.95 -19.16 -20.48
N ARG A 273 5.90 -19.14 -19.66
CA ARG A 273 4.94 -18.02 -19.64
C ARG A 273 5.38 -16.99 -18.59
N GLU A 274 5.21 -15.70 -18.87
CA GLU A 274 5.46 -14.67 -17.86
C GLU A 274 4.50 -14.85 -16.69
N MET A 275 5.05 -15.04 -15.49
CA MET A 275 4.26 -15.21 -14.27
C MET A 275 3.52 -13.93 -13.92
N LYS A 276 2.21 -14.04 -13.74
CA LYS A 276 1.36 -12.92 -13.32
C LYS A 276 1.33 -12.81 -11.80
N THR A 277 1.16 -11.59 -11.30
CA THR A 277 0.95 -11.32 -9.87
C THR A 277 -0.17 -12.16 -9.24
N ILE A 278 -1.27 -12.36 -9.98
CA ILE A 278 -2.40 -13.19 -9.51
C ILE A 278 -2.00 -14.67 -9.36
N GLU A 279 -1.15 -15.18 -10.26
CA GLU A 279 -0.68 -16.57 -10.21
C GLU A 279 0.23 -16.77 -9.00
N LEU A 280 1.19 -15.87 -8.78
CA LEU A 280 2.05 -15.93 -7.59
C LEU A 280 1.24 -15.78 -6.29
N CYS A 281 0.27 -14.87 -6.23
CA CYS A 281 -0.64 -14.77 -5.09
C CYS A 281 -1.37 -16.10 -4.81
N LYS A 282 -1.84 -16.81 -5.84
CA LYS A 282 -2.53 -18.10 -5.68
C LYS A 282 -1.59 -19.17 -5.13
N GLU A 283 -0.37 -19.27 -5.67
CA GLU A 283 0.61 -20.26 -5.22
C GLU A 283 1.02 -20.03 -3.75
N VAL A 284 1.38 -18.79 -3.39
CA VAL A 284 1.73 -18.44 -2.01
C VAL A 284 0.55 -18.67 -1.06
N SER A 285 -0.66 -18.28 -1.46
CA SER A 285 -1.86 -18.54 -0.65
C SER A 285 -2.09 -20.02 -0.44
N ARG A 286 -2.00 -20.82 -1.50
CA ARG A 286 -2.22 -22.28 -1.43
C ARG A 286 -1.25 -22.93 -0.45
N GLU A 287 0.04 -22.64 -0.59
CA GLU A 287 1.09 -23.19 0.27
C GLU A 287 0.92 -22.78 1.75
N TYR A 288 0.62 -21.50 2.00
CA TYR A 288 0.40 -21.02 3.37
C TYR A 288 -0.85 -21.62 4.01
N LEU A 289 -1.91 -21.89 3.25
CA LEU A 289 -3.12 -22.56 3.75
C LEU A 289 -2.93 -24.07 3.91
N LEU A 290 -2.15 -24.72 3.04
CA LEU A 290 -1.90 -26.17 3.09
C LEU A 290 -0.96 -26.57 4.24
N LYS A 291 0.11 -25.80 4.49
CA LYS A 291 1.04 -26.08 5.60
C LYS A 291 0.32 -26.13 6.95
N SER A 292 -0.64 -25.24 7.17
CA SER A 292 -1.52 -25.25 8.34
C SER A 292 -2.23 -26.58 8.54
N ARG A 293 -2.84 -27.12 7.47
CA ARG A 293 -3.58 -28.40 7.52
C ARG A 293 -2.66 -29.58 7.85
N LEU A 294 -1.42 -29.56 7.37
CA LEU A 294 -0.44 -30.62 7.63
C LEU A 294 0.06 -30.59 9.08
N ASP A 295 0.23 -29.41 9.66
CA ASP A 295 0.65 -29.26 11.05
C ASP A 295 -0.45 -29.72 12.03
N ASP A 296 -1.72 -29.43 11.72
CA ASP A 296 -2.88 -29.94 12.48
C ASP A 296 -3.01 -31.48 12.39
N LEU A 297 -2.75 -32.07 11.22
CA LEU A 297 -2.76 -33.54 11.04
C LEU A 297 -1.57 -34.25 11.70
N LYS A 298 -0.49 -33.52 12.01
CA LYS A 298 0.66 -34.06 12.75
C LYS A 298 0.44 -33.96 14.26
N SER A 299 -0.18 -32.90 14.75
CA SER A 299 -0.52 -32.76 16.18
C SER A 299 -1.51 -33.84 16.63
N HIS A 300 -2.51 -34.17 15.82
CA HIS A 300 -3.50 -35.23 16.12
C HIS A 300 -2.98 -36.66 15.97
N ARG A 301 -1.76 -36.87 15.45
CA ARG A 301 -1.12 -38.20 15.37
C ARG A 301 -0.19 -38.50 16.55
N HIS A 302 0.00 -37.52 17.44
CA HIS A 302 0.83 -37.63 18.63
C HIS A 302 0.02 -37.60 19.95
N GLU A 303 -1.31 -37.66 19.84
CA GLU A 303 -2.26 -37.97 20.93
C GLU A 303 -2.77 -39.41 20.78
#